data_AF-A0A525C516-F1
#
_entry.id   AF-A0A525C516-F1
#
_cell.length_a   1.000
_cell.length_b   1.000
_cell.length_c   1.000
_cell.angle_alpha   90.00
_cell.angle_beta   90.00
_cell.angle_gamma   90.00
#
_symmetry.space_group_name_H-M   'P 1'
#
loop_
_entity.id
_entity.type
_entity.pdbx_description
1 polymer ?
#
loop_
_entity_poly.entity_id
_entity_poly.type
_entity_poly.pdbx_seq_one_letter_code
_entity_poly.pdbx_strand_id
1 'polypeptide(L)'
;MQNKEKFLVLTPRFPFPVIGGDRLRIYFLCKELSKEYDLTLLSLCETQEEMEMDVSYDKVFSRVERVFLPKWRSYINCLLSLPTKKPLQVAYYHSIHFKNKIHELLPGHAGGLAHLVRTGGYIKSLDIPKFLEMTDAISMNYERVGKVAKSSGLKNFVYSIEQKRLKVYEEQIAKDFDCSLLVSQVDKDYLYNPGSSVYSKVLVCSNGVDTDSMIYELPKKSKQLVFIGNLFSVQNLDAALWFSNNIMPLLRRHGDFTFKVIGRIKDKDRQKFSGIDGVVLTGAVDSVVAEARDALAGICSVRLGAGVQNKILEYMALGLPAITSSVGLEGLEAKPDKDILVANAPEEYVEVILSLAKDYELTKKISTNGRKYVETYHSWQSRMAPAIDMIGKILKGKKELK
;
A
#
# COMPACT_ATOMS: atom_id res chain seq x y z
N MET A 1 -29.74 15.84 -1.51
CA MET A 1 -28.45 15.21 -1.87
C MET A 1 -28.21 15.44 -3.35
N GLN A 2 -27.09 16.04 -3.74
CA GLN A 2 -26.73 16.18 -5.16
C GLN A 2 -26.63 14.78 -5.78
N ASN A 3 -27.21 14.61 -6.97
CA ASN A 3 -27.14 13.36 -7.71
C ASN A 3 -25.70 13.19 -8.22
N LYS A 4 -24.92 12.30 -7.61
CA LYS A 4 -23.52 12.06 -8.00
C LYS A 4 -23.48 11.44 -9.39
N GLU A 5 -22.50 11.82 -10.19
CA GLU A 5 -22.31 11.22 -11.51
C GLU A 5 -21.77 9.80 -11.39
N LYS A 6 -22.23 8.91 -12.27
CA LYS A 6 -21.76 7.52 -12.28
C LYS A 6 -20.34 7.43 -12.81
N PHE A 7 -19.51 6.58 -12.21
CA PHE A 7 -18.13 6.36 -12.64
C PHE A 7 -17.76 4.87 -12.58
N LEU A 8 -17.20 4.33 -13.68
CA LEU A 8 -16.97 2.89 -13.83
C LEU A 8 -15.55 2.53 -13.38
N VAL A 9 -15.42 1.54 -12.50
CA VAL A 9 -14.13 1.02 -12.02
C VAL A 9 -13.95 -0.41 -12.49
N LEU A 10 -12.83 -0.68 -13.17
CA LEU A 10 -12.48 -2.00 -13.70
C LEU A 10 -11.37 -2.62 -12.87
N THR A 11 -11.59 -3.81 -12.33
CA THR A 11 -10.56 -4.52 -11.55
C THR A 11 -10.25 -5.91 -12.12
N PRO A 12 -8.95 -6.28 -12.24
CA PRO A 12 -8.56 -7.58 -12.75
C PRO A 12 -8.77 -8.69 -11.72
N ARG A 13 -8.96 -8.34 -10.46
CA ARG A 13 -9.25 -9.24 -9.35
C ARG A 13 -10.32 -8.60 -8.49
N PHE A 14 -11.21 -9.40 -7.94
CA PHE A 14 -12.19 -8.92 -6.97
C PHE A 14 -11.47 -8.27 -5.78
N PRO A 15 -11.77 -7.01 -5.43
CA PRO A 15 -11.02 -6.27 -4.40
C PRO A 15 -11.37 -6.72 -2.97
N PHE A 16 -12.33 -7.64 -2.82
CA PHE A 16 -12.76 -8.17 -1.53
C PHE A 16 -12.28 -9.62 -1.31
N PRO A 17 -12.03 -10.03 -0.05
CA PRO A 17 -11.82 -9.14 1.10
C PRO A 17 -10.63 -8.20 0.84
N VAL A 18 -10.65 -7.01 1.44
CA VAL A 18 -9.65 -5.94 1.23
C VAL A 18 -8.34 -6.30 1.91
N ILE A 19 -7.66 -7.29 1.35
CA ILE A 19 -6.44 -7.90 1.88
C ILE A 19 -5.40 -7.94 0.77
N GLY A 20 -4.18 -7.48 1.08
CA GLY A 20 -3.08 -7.41 0.12
C GLY A 20 -2.95 -6.03 -0.54
N GLY A 21 -1.73 -5.69 -0.96
CA GLY A 21 -1.37 -4.32 -1.34
C GLY A 21 -2.16 -3.74 -2.51
N ASP A 22 -2.36 -4.50 -3.59
CA ASP A 22 -3.07 -4.03 -4.78
C ASP A 22 -4.59 -3.87 -4.52
N ARG A 23 -5.21 -4.83 -3.83
CA ARG A 23 -6.63 -4.77 -3.45
C ARG A 23 -6.91 -3.62 -2.47
N LEU A 24 -6.03 -3.44 -1.49
CA LEU A 24 -6.14 -2.36 -0.50
C LEU A 24 -6.04 -0.99 -1.18
N ARG A 25 -5.04 -0.80 -2.04
CA ARG A 25 -4.85 0.48 -2.74
C ARG A 25 -6.03 0.86 -3.61
N ILE A 26 -6.49 -0.05 -4.50
CA ILE A 26 -7.62 0.27 -5.38
C ILE A 26 -8.89 0.54 -4.57
N TYR A 27 -9.10 -0.18 -3.47
CA TYR A 27 -10.24 0.03 -2.58
C TYR A 27 -10.21 1.43 -1.97
N PHE A 28 -9.09 1.86 -1.38
CA PHE A 28 -9.00 3.20 -0.78
C PHE A 28 -9.04 4.34 -1.81
N LEU A 29 -8.48 4.15 -3.00
CA LEU A 29 -8.69 5.08 -4.11
C LEU A 29 -10.19 5.20 -4.45
N CYS A 30 -10.92 4.08 -4.50
CA CYS A 30 -12.36 4.09 -4.74
C CYS A 30 -13.13 4.70 -3.56
N LYS A 31 -12.74 4.46 -2.31
CA LYS A 31 -13.35 5.06 -1.12
C LYS A 31 -13.26 6.60 -1.14
N GLU A 32 -12.14 7.14 -1.61
CA GLU A 32 -12.00 8.59 -1.79
C GLU A 32 -12.78 9.09 -3.01
N LEU A 33 -12.76 8.35 -4.12
CA LEU A 33 -13.52 8.69 -5.32
C LEU A 33 -15.04 8.64 -5.11
N SER A 34 -15.53 7.74 -4.27
CA SER A 34 -16.96 7.60 -3.96
C SER A 34 -17.51 8.78 -3.16
N LYS A 35 -16.65 9.64 -2.59
CA LYS A 35 -17.08 10.91 -1.97
C LYS A 35 -17.63 11.88 -3.01
N GLU A 36 -17.13 11.83 -4.24
CA GLU A 36 -17.50 12.71 -5.35
C GLU A 36 -18.41 12.03 -6.39
N TYR A 37 -18.24 10.73 -6.62
CA TYR A 37 -18.92 9.99 -7.69
C TYR A 37 -19.70 8.78 -7.19
N ASP A 38 -20.68 8.35 -7.99
CA ASP A 38 -21.44 7.12 -7.77
C ASP A 38 -20.75 5.93 -8.47
N LEU A 39 -20.10 5.05 -7.71
CA LEU A 39 -19.19 4.06 -8.30
C LEU A 39 -19.89 2.75 -8.68
N THR A 40 -19.69 2.34 -9.94
CA THR A 40 -19.97 0.97 -10.39
C THR A 40 -18.65 0.20 -10.48
N LEU A 41 -18.52 -0.88 -9.70
CA LEU A 41 -17.41 -1.82 -9.81
C LEU A 41 -17.73 -2.89 -10.85
N LEU A 42 -16.83 -3.15 -11.78
CA LEU A 42 -16.83 -4.34 -12.63
C LEU A 42 -15.52 -5.11 -12.41
N SER A 43 -15.64 -6.36 -11.97
CA SER A 43 -14.47 -7.17 -11.58
C SER A 43 -14.44 -8.55 -12.20
N LEU A 44 -13.23 -9.04 -12.49
CA LEU A 44 -12.98 -10.44 -12.80
C LEU A 44 -12.85 -11.26 -11.49
N CYS A 45 -13.57 -12.37 -11.42
CA CYS A 45 -13.57 -13.29 -10.29
C CYS A 45 -13.01 -14.65 -10.73
N GLU A 46 -12.03 -15.18 -10.01
CA GLU A 46 -11.41 -16.48 -10.32
C GLU A 46 -12.16 -17.65 -9.68
N THR A 47 -12.95 -17.39 -8.63
CA THR A 47 -13.70 -18.39 -7.86
C THR A 47 -15.18 -18.08 -7.79
N GLN A 48 -15.98 -19.12 -7.51
CA GLN A 48 -17.42 -18.95 -7.26
C GLN A 48 -17.68 -18.21 -5.94
N GLU A 49 -16.81 -18.39 -4.95
CA GLU A 49 -16.85 -17.63 -3.70
C GLU A 49 -16.75 -16.12 -3.95
N GLU A 50 -15.84 -15.66 -4.82
CA GLU A 50 -15.75 -14.25 -5.21
C GLU A 50 -17.01 -13.77 -5.97
N MET A 51 -17.66 -14.64 -6.75
CA MET A 51 -18.91 -14.32 -7.47
C MET A 51 -20.09 -14.13 -6.51
N GLU A 52 -20.14 -14.89 -5.42
CA GLU A 52 -21.27 -14.96 -4.48
C GLU A 52 -21.07 -14.12 -3.21
N MET A 53 -19.86 -13.62 -2.97
CA MET A 53 -19.52 -12.84 -1.77
C MET A 53 -20.48 -11.66 -1.58
N ASP A 54 -21.09 -11.58 -0.40
CA ASP A 54 -21.87 -10.39 0.00
C ASP A 54 -20.91 -9.24 0.32
N VAL A 55 -21.15 -8.09 -0.32
CA VAL A 55 -20.41 -6.84 -0.13
C VAL A 55 -21.34 -5.66 0.07
N SER A 56 -22.63 -5.92 0.36
CA SER A 56 -23.66 -4.89 0.57
C SER A 56 -23.34 -3.94 1.74
N TYR A 57 -22.47 -4.36 2.66
CA TYR A 57 -22.01 -3.56 3.79
C TYR A 57 -21.06 -2.41 3.42
N ASP A 58 -20.38 -2.48 2.27
CA ASP A 58 -19.19 -1.68 1.95
C ASP A 58 -19.49 -0.21 1.59
N LYS A 59 -20.68 0.08 1.04
CA LYS A 59 -21.17 1.43 0.65
C LYS A 59 -20.26 2.26 -0.28
N VAL A 60 -19.05 1.82 -0.63
CA VAL A 60 -18.16 2.50 -1.59
C VAL A 60 -18.71 2.38 -3.02
N PHE A 61 -19.24 1.22 -3.36
CA PHE A 61 -19.82 0.95 -4.68
C PHE A 61 -21.35 0.84 -4.58
N SER A 62 -22.07 1.60 -5.40
CA SER A 62 -23.54 1.48 -5.50
C SER A 62 -23.98 0.30 -6.33
N ARG A 63 -23.10 -0.18 -7.22
CA ARG A 63 -23.33 -1.35 -8.07
C ARG A 63 -22.05 -2.16 -8.19
N VAL A 64 -22.15 -3.46 -7.98
CA VAL A 64 -21.04 -4.42 -8.13
C VAL A 64 -21.42 -5.45 -9.18
N GLU A 65 -20.64 -5.50 -10.24
CA GLU A 65 -20.77 -6.42 -11.37
C GLU A 65 -19.55 -7.35 -11.40
N ARG A 66 -19.81 -8.63 -11.65
CA ARG A 66 -18.80 -9.68 -11.56
C ARG A 66 -18.81 -10.54 -12.81
N VAL A 67 -17.62 -10.90 -13.29
CA VAL A 67 -17.44 -11.79 -14.42
C VAL A 67 -16.50 -12.92 -14.02
N PHE A 68 -17.02 -14.14 -14.10
CA PHE A 68 -16.24 -15.33 -13.79
C PHE A 68 -15.18 -15.60 -14.86
N LEU A 69 -13.93 -15.72 -14.43
CA LEU A 69 -12.77 -16.08 -15.25
C LEU A 69 -11.90 -17.10 -14.49
N PRO A 70 -12.17 -18.41 -14.63
CA PRO A 70 -11.44 -19.42 -13.88
C PRO A 70 -9.98 -19.52 -14.35
N LYS A 71 -9.07 -19.84 -13.41
CA LYS A 71 -7.62 -19.88 -13.65
C LYS A 71 -7.19 -20.71 -14.86
N TRP A 72 -7.83 -21.86 -15.09
CA TRP A 72 -7.49 -22.73 -16.24
C TRP A 72 -7.65 -21.98 -17.57
N ARG A 73 -8.67 -21.13 -17.70
CA ARG A 73 -8.89 -20.30 -18.89
C ARG A 73 -7.85 -19.18 -18.98
N SER A 74 -7.48 -18.59 -17.86
CA SER A 74 -6.40 -17.60 -17.79
C SER A 74 -5.05 -18.18 -18.22
N TYR A 75 -4.73 -19.41 -17.83
CA TYR A 75 -3.54 -20.12 -18.30
C TYR A 75 -3.59 -20.41 -19.80
N ILE A 76 -4.75 -20.81 -20.34
CA ILE A 76 -4.93 -20.96 -21.80
C ILE A 76 -4.69 -19.61 -22.51
N ASN A 77 -5.24 -18.51 -21.99
CA ASN A 77 -4.99 -17.18 -22.56
C ASN A 77 -3.48 -16.86 -22.59
N CYS A 78 -2.75 -17.18 -21.54
CA CYS A 78 -1.29 -17.01 -21.49
C CYS A 78 -0.60 -17.86 -22.57
N LEU A 79 -0.94 -19.15 -22.68
CA LEU A 79 -0.37 -20.06 -23.67
C LEU A 79 -0.59 -19.54 -25.10
N LEU A 80 -1.82 -19.12 -25.43
CA LEU A 80 -2.16 -18.55 -26.73
C LEU A 80 -1.45 -17.22 -27.02
N SER A 81 -1.02 -16.50 -25.97
CA SER A 81 -0.32 -15.21 -26.11
C SER A 81 1.20 -15.33 -26.24
N LEU A 82 1.78 -16.51 -25.99
CA LEU A 82 3.22 -16.75 -26.11
C LEU A 82 3.82 -16.31 -27.46
N PRO A 83 3.22 -16.58 -28.63
CA PRO A 83 3.76 -16.13 -29.92
C PRO A 83 3.55 -14.63 -30.20
N THR A 84 2.84 -13.91 -29.34
CA THR A 84 2.49 -12.49 -29.54
C THR A 84 3.39 -11.54 -28.75
N LYS A 85 3.28 -10.24 -28.99
CA LYS A 85 3.91 -9.19 -28.15
C LYS A 85 3.09 -8.85 -26.90
N LYS A 86 1.93 -9.48 -26.70
CA LYS A 86 1.06 -9.21 -25.54
C LYS A 86 1.74 -9.74 -24.26
N PRO A 87 1.87 -8.93 -23.20
CA PRO A 87 2.38 -9.42 -21.93
C PRO A 87 1.46 -10.50 -21.35
N LEU A 88 2.05 -11.54 -20.76
CA LEU A 88 1.32 -12.60 -20.06
C LEU A 88 0.46 -12.03 -18.93
N GLN A 89 0.93 -10.99 -18.23
CA GLN A 89 0.16 -10.30 -17.20
C GLN A 89 -1.15 -9.69 -17.72
N VAL A 90 -1.23 -9.32 -19.00
CA VAL A 90 -2.44 -8.78 -19.63
C VAL A 90 -3.24 -9.90 -20.28
N ALA A 91 -2.56 -10.89 -20.87
CA ALA A 91 -3.21 -12.04 -21.48
C ALA A 91 -4.00 -12.87 -20.46
N TYR A 92 -3.44 -13.07 -19.26
CA TYR A 92 -4.09 -13.84 -18.18
C TYR A 92 -5.52 -13.38 -17.92
N TYR A 93 -5.75 -12.06 -17.89
CA TYR A 93 -7.05 -11.44 -17.58
C TYR A 93 -7.93 -11.18 -18.80
N HIS A 94 -7.65 -11.80 -19.95
CA HIS A 94 -8.47 -11.65 -21.15
C HIS A 94 -9.82 -12.38 -21.03
N SER A 95 -10.91 -11.62 -21.20
CA SER A 95 -12.29 -12.10 -21.12
C SER A 95 -13.20 -11.30 -22.04
N ILE A 96 -13.84 -11.98 -22.99
CA ILE A 96 -14.82 -11.36 -23.88
C ILE A 96 -16.09 -10.92 -23.12
N HIS A 97 -16.52 -11.70 -22.12
CA HIS A 97 -17.66 -11.35 -21.27
C HIS A 97 -17.41 -10.08 -20.49
N PHE A 98 -16.18 -9.89 -19.98
CA PHE A 98 -15.78 -8.66 -19.30
C PHE A 98 -15.81 -7.46 -20.25
N LYS A 99 -15.27 -7.63 -21.47
CA LYS A 99 -15.37 -6.59 -22.52
C LYS A 99 -16.81 -6.22 -22.84
N ASN A 100 -17.69 -7.22 -23.01
CA ASN A 100 -19.10 -6.99 -23.33
C ASN A 100 -19.81 -6.27 -22.18
N LYS A 101 -19.54 -6.65 -20.92
CA LYS A 101 -20.09 -5.94 -19.75
C LYS A 101 -19.62 -4.49 -19.66
N ILE A 102 -18.38 -4.18 -20.06
CA ILE A 102 -17.93 -2.79 -20.17
C ILE A 102 -18.79 -2.03 -21.18
N HIS A 103 -19.01 -2.59 -22.38
CA HIS A 103 -19.85 -1.92 -23.40
C HIS A 103 -21.31 -1.74 -22.97
N GLU A 104 -21.84 -2.66 -22.16
CA GLU A 104 -23.18 -2.55 -21.57
C GLU A 104 -23.26 -1.46 -20.49
N LEU A 105 -22.25 -1.40 -19.61
CA LEU A 105 -22.29 -0.53 -18.42
C LEU A 105 -21.87 0.89 -18.72
N LEU A 106 -20.83 1.09 -19.55
CA LEU A 106 -20.19 2.39 -19.75
C LEU A 106 -21.15 3.51 -20.21
N PRO A 107 -22.18 3.25 -21.05
CA PRO A 107 -23.20 4.25 -21.32
C PRO A 107 -23.88 4.73 -20.02
N GLY A 108 -23.74 6.02 -19.72
CA GLY A 108 -24.28 6.63 -18.50
C GLY A 108 -23.25 6.86 -17.39
N HIS A 109 -21.98 6.47 -17.59
CA HIS A 109 -20.87 6.84 -16.70
C HIS A 109 -20.07 8.02 -17.29
N ALA A 110 -19.62 8.91 -16.42
CA ALA A 110 -18.80 10.06 -16.77
C ALA A 110 -17.39 9.65 -17.23
N GLY A 111 -16.88 8.50 -16.80
CA GLY A 111 -15.56 7.99 -17.17
C GLY A 111 -15.29 6.59 -16.64
N GLY A 112 -14.09 6.07 -16.96
CA GLY A 112 -13.63 4.76 -16.54
C GLY A 112 -12.24 4.77 -15.91
N LEU A 113 -12.08 4.11 -14.76
CA LEU A 113 -10.79 3.81 -14.12
C LEU A 113 -10.43 2.34 -14.33
N ALA A 114 -9.34 2.11 -15.04
CA ALA A 114 -8.75 0.79 -15.18
C ALA A 114 -7.72 0.53 -14.07
N HIS A 115 -7.90 -0.52 -13.28
CA HIS A 115 -6.93 -0.97 -12.30
C HIS A 115 -5.91 -1.94 -12.93
N LEU A 116 -4.65 -1.61 -12.75
CA LEU A 116 -3.46 -2.20 -13.36
C LEU A 116 -3.50 -2.11 -14.90
N VAL A 117 -2.32 -2.24 -15.51
CA VAL A 117 -2.21 -2.41 -16.97
C VAL A 117 -3.01 -3.62 -17.51
N ARG A 118 -3.37 -4.53 -16.61
CA ARG A 118 -4.17 -5.74 -16.87
C ARG A 118 -5.58 -5.43 -17.38
N THR A 119 -6.20 -4.33 -16.93
CA THR A 119 -7.54 -3.94 -17.40
C THR A 119 -7.52 -2.74 -18.34
N GLY A 120 -6.41 -1.98 -18.40
CA GLY A 120 -6.34 -0.79 -19.25
C GLY A 120 -6.61 -1.08 -20.73
N GLY A 121 -6.21 -2.25 -21.22
CA GLY A 121 -6.46 -2.69 -22.59
C GLY A 121 -7.94 -2.77 -22.99
N TYR A 122 -8.88 -2.83 -22.05
CA TYR A 122 -10.32 -2.89 -22.34
C TYR A 122 -10.92 -1.53 -22.71
N ILE A 123 -10.39 -0.43 -22.16
CA ILE A 123 -10.97 0.91 -22.35
C ILE A 123 -10.08 1.84 -23.15
N LYS A 124 -8.80 1.49 -23.39
CA LYS A 124 -7.84 2.39 -24.06
C LYS A 124 -8.33 2.98 -25.39
N SER A 125 -9.07 2.21 -26.18
CA SER A 125 -9.58 2.61 -27.50
C SER A 125 -10.95 3.31 -27.47
N LEU A 126 -11.57 3.47 -26.31
CA LEU A 126 -12.89 4.10 -26.18
C LEU A 126 -12.74 5.61 -26.08
N ASP A 127 -13.65 6.36 -26.68
CA ASP A 127 -13.63 7.83 -26.63
C ASP A 127 -14.42 8.36 -25.41
N ILE A 128 -13.84 8.13 -24.23
CA ILE A 128 -14.36 8.57 -22.94
C ILE A 128 -13.22 9.13 -22.08
N PRO A 129 -13.53 9.84 -20.98
CA PRO A 129 -12.54 10.10 -19.94
C PRO A 129 -12.01 8.80 -19.34
N LYS A 130 -10.70 8.55 -19.45
CA LYS A 130 -10.06 7.28 -19.07
C LYS A 130 -8.90 7.53 -18.11
N PHE A 131 -8.90 6.78 -17.03
CA PHE A 131 -7.88 6.81 -15.99
C PHE A 131 -7.26 5.43 -15.80
N LEU A 132 -5.96 5.37 -15.55
CA LEU A 132 -5.23 4.11 -15.36
C LEU A 132 -4.51 4.12 -14.02
N GLU A 133 -4.91 3.27 -13.08
CA GLU A 133 -4.14 3.03 -11.87
C GLU A 133 -3.13 1.90 -12.14
N MET A 134 -1.84 2.19 -12.22
CA MET A 134 -0.81 1.18 -12.52
C MET A 134 -0.22 0.53 -11.26
N THR A 135 -0.41 1.13 -10.08
CA THR A 135 0.25 0.74 -8.83
C THR A 135 1.76 0.87 -8.95
N ASP A 136 2.48 -0.22 -9.25
CA ASP A 136 3.93 -0.25 -9.40
C ASP A 136 4.32 -0.52 -10.85
N ALA A 137 5.56 -0.22 -11.23
CA ALA A 137 6.12 -0.69 -12.50
C ALA A 137 6.38 -2.21 -12.41
N ILE A 138 5.49 -3.01 -13.00
CA ILE A 138 5.57 -4.48 -12.96
C ILE A 138 6.85 -4.96 -13.65
N SER A 139 7.24 -4.33 -14.77
CA SER A 139 8.50 -4.63 -15.45
C SER A 139 9.73 -4.35 -14.59
N MET A 140 9.73 -3.28 -13.78
CA MET A 140 10.82 -2.98 -12.85
C MET A 140 10.95 -4.06 -11.77
N ASN A 141 9.81 -4.50 -11.23
CA ASN A 141 9.78 -5.60 -10.26
C ASN A 141 10.31 -6.91 -10.86
N TYR A 142 9.95 -7.24 -12.10
CA TYR A 142 10.51 -8.39 -12.81
C TYR A 142 12.02 -8.26 -13.04
N GLU A 143 12.51 -7.08 -13.38
CA GLU A 143 13.95 -6.81 -13.54
C GLU A 143 14.72 -7.03 -12.23
N ARG A 144 14.18 -6.54 -11.11
CA ARG A 144 14.77 -6.72 -9.77
C ARG A 144 14.80 -8.19 -9.35
N VAL A 145 13.69 -8.91 -9.54
CA VAL A 145 13.60 -10.35 -9.23
C VAL A 145 14.60 -11.14 -10.08
N GLY A 146 14.73 -10.83 -11.38
CA GLY A 146 15.68 -11.49 -12.27
C GLY A 146 17.15 -11.31 -11.84
N LYS A 147 17.52 -10.16 -11.25
CA LYS A 147 18.87 -9.92 -10.71
C LYS A 147 19.16 -10.69 -9.43
N VAL A 148 18.17 -10.88 -8.56
CA VAL A 148 18.31 -11.57 -7.26
C VAL A 148 18.20 -13.09 -7.41
N ALA A 149 17.32 -13.56 -8.28
CA ALA A 149 17.12 -14.98 -8.55
C ALA A 149 18.30 -15.54 -9.37
N LYS A 150 19.35 -16.01 -8.69
CA LYS A 150 20.47 -16.81 -9.24
C LYS A 150 20.03 -18.17 -9.83
N SER A 151 18.80 -18.31 -10.30
CA SER A 151 18.25 -19.56 -10.83
C SER A 151 18.45 -19.65 -12.34
N SER A 152 19.43 -20.43 -12.78
CA SER A 152 19.67 -20.81 -14.18
C SER A 152 18.61 -21.80 -14.69
N GLY A 153 17.41 -21.30 -15.03
CA GLY A 153 16.32 -22.16 -15.54
C GLY A 153 15.32 -21.47 -16.47
N LEU A 154 14.44 -22.26 -17.08
CA LEU A 154 13.39 -21.84 -18.04
C LEU A 154 12.52 -20.68 -17.50
N LYS A 155 12.30 -20.66 -16.17
CA LYS A 155 11.55 -19.60 -15.49
C LYS A 155 12.19 -18.22 -15.62
N ASN A 156 13.53 -18.12 -15.54
CA ASN A 156 14.26 -16.87 -15.73
C ASN A 156 14.22 -16.41 -17.19
N PHE A 157 14.25 -17.35 -18.14
CA PHE A 157 14.08 -17.03 -19.55
C PHE A 157 12.70 -16.42 -19.83
N VAL A 158 11.62 -17.07 -19.36
CA VAL A 158 10.25 -16.54 -19.46
C VAL A 158 10.12 -15.17 -18.78
N TYR A 159 10.71 -14.99 -17.60
CA TYR A 159 10.71 -13.69 -16.92
C TYR A 159 11.45 -12.59 -17.69
N SER A 160 12.57 -12.89 -18.33
CA SER A 160 13.30 -11.87 -19.09
C SER A 160 12.56 -11.43 -20.36
N ILE A 161 11.88 -12.36 -21.04
CA ILE A 161 11.01 -12.03 -22.18
C ILE A 161 9.80 -11.22 -21.71
N GLU A 162 9.13 -11.68 -20.65
CA GLU A 162 7.94 -11.03 -20.11
C GLU A 162 8.26 -9.63 -19.58
N GLN A 163 9.43 -9.43 -18.95
CA GLN A 163 9.88 -8.13 -18.49
C GLN A 163 9.97 -7.12 -19.64
N LYS A 164 10.57 -7.50 -20.77
CA LYS A 164 10.68 -6.62 -21.95
C LYS A 164 9.31 -6.32 -22.56
N ARG A 165 8.43 -7.33 -22.66
CA ARG A 165 7.05 -7.14 -23.15
C ARG A 165 6.27 -6.19 -22.25
N LEU A 166 6.35 -6.38 -20.93
CA LEU A 166 5.71 -5.53 -19.94
C LEU A 166 6.20 -4.10 -20.03
N LYS A 167 7.52 -3.89 -20.07
CA LYS A 167 8.11 -2.54 -20.13
C LYS A 167 7.55 -1.76 -21.31
N VAL A 168 7.61 -2.35 -22.51
CA VAL A 168 7.06 -1.72 -23.72
C VAL A 168 5.56 -1.48 -23.58
N TYR A 169 4.80 -2.40 -23.00
CA TYR A 169 3.36 -2.22 -22.83
C TYR A 169 3.01 -1.12 -21.83
N GLU A 170 3.68 -1.06 -20.68
CA GLU A 170 3.51 -0.04 -19.64
C GLU A 170 3.84 1.35 -20.17
N GLU A 171 4.93 1.49 -20.93
CA GLU A 171 5.33 2.75 -21.58
C GLU A 171 4.30 3.26 -22.60
N GLN A 172 3.67 2.34 -23.33
CA GLN A 172 2.73 2.69 -24.40
C GLN A 172 1.32 2.93 -23.90
N ILE A 173 0.82 2.10 -22.97
CA ILE A 173 -0.59 2.15 -22.58
C ILE A 173 -0.97 3.50 -21.95
N ALA A 174 -0.11 4.10 -21.13
CA ALA A 174 -0.39 5.39 -20.50
C ALA A 174 -0.62 6.54 -21.49
N LYS A 175 -0.18 6.40 -22.75
CA LYS A 175 -0.44 7.38 -23.82
C LYS A 175 -1.91 7.47 -24.19
N ASP A 176 -2.63 6.36 -24.05
CA ASP A 176 -4.04 6.22 -24.42
C ASP A 176 -5.01 6.69 -23.32
N PHE A 177 -4.48 7.18 -22.20
CA PHE A 177 -5.23 7.61 -21.02
C PHE A 177 -5.07 9.11 -20.77
N ASP A 178 -6.10 9.71 -20.16
CA ASP A 178 -6.09 11.14 -19.82
C ASP A 178 -5.19 11.41 -18.60
N CYS A 179 -5.18 10.47 -17.65
CA CYS A 179 -4.25 10.46 -16.52
C CYS A 179 -3.95 9.02 -16.08
N SER A 180 -2.70 8.76 -15.71
CA SER A 180 -2.27 7.49 -15.10
C SER A 180 -1.69 7.73 -13.71
N LEU A 181 -1.80 6.75 -12.82
CA LEU A 181 -1.33 6.82 -11.44
C LEU A 181 -0.25 5.76 -11.20
N LEU A 182 0.78 6.14 -10.44
CA LEU A 182 1.83 5.25 -9.92
C LEU A 182 2.04 5.52 -8.42
N VAL A 183 2.59 4.56 -7.70
CA VAL A 183 2.85 4.65 -6.25
C VAL A 183 4.10 5.46 -5.95
N SER A 184 5.14 5.35 -6.77
CA SER A 184 6.43 5.99 -6.48
C SER A 184 7.02 6.77 -7.65
N GLN A 185 7.84 7.76 -7.31
CA GLN A 185 8.62 8.54 -8.27
C GLN A 185 9.64 7.65 -9.01
N VAL A 186 10.18 6.65 -8.34
CA VAL A 186 11.11 5.66 -8.91
C VAL A 186 10.46 4.86 -10.04
N ASP A 187 9.20 4.44 -9.86
CA ASP A 187 8.44 3.73 -10.90
C ASP A 187 8.15 4.65 -12.09
N LYS A 188 7.79 5.90 -11.81
CA LYS A 188 7.49 6.90 -12.84
C LYS A 188 8.72 7.20 -13.69
N ASP A 189 9.86 7.45 -13.07
CA ASP A 189 11.12 7.77 -13.77
C ASP A 189 11.71 6.55 -14.48
N TYR A 190 11.39 5.33 -14.01
CA TYR A 190 11.77 4.10 -14.71
C TYR A 190 11.01 3.90 -16.03
N LEU A 191 9.71 4.23 -16.04
CA LEU A 191 8.85 4.04 -17.20
C LEU A 191 8.87 5.23 -18.15
N TYR A 192 9.04 6.46 -17.66
CA TYR A 192 8.85 7.65 -18.48
C TYR A 192 10.00 8.63 -18.29
N ASN A 193 10.55 9.09 -19.40
CA ASN A 193 11.58 10.13 -19.38
C ASN A 193 10.98 11.46 -18.88
N PRO A 194 11.63 12.13 -17.91
CA PRO A 194 11.27 13.48 -17.51
C PRO A 194 11.22 14.42 -18.73
N GLY A 195 10.15 15.20 -18.85
CA GLY A 195 9.92 16.13 -19.97
C GLY A 195 9.12 15.55 -21.14
N SER A 196 8.84 14.24 -21.18
CA SER A 196 7.92 13.69 -22.19
C SER A 196 6.46 14.10 -21.92
N SER A 197 5.63 14.17 -22.97
CA SER A 197 4.20 14.50 -22.82
C SER A 197 3.39 13.48 -22.02
N VAL A 198 3.89 12.24 -21.91
CA VAL A 198 3.27 11.20 -21.08
C VAL A 198 3.63 11.41 -19.61
N TYR A 199 4.85 11.86 -19.33
CA TYR A 199 5.33 12.10 -17.96
C TYR A 199 4.45 13.08 -17.19
N SER A 200 3.90 14.11 -17.86
CA SER A 200 2.99 15.08 -17.25
C SER A 200 1.59 14.53 -16.98
N LYS A 201 1.17 13.47 -17.68
CA LYS A 201 -0.11 12.77 -17.46
C LYS A 201 -0.05 11.72 -16.36
N VAL A 202 1.15 11.35 -15.91
CA VAL A 202 1.36 10.33 -14.89
C VAL A 202 1.56 11.00 -13.53
N LEU A 203 0.65 10.78 -12.59
CA LEU A 203 0.76 11.28 -11.22
C LEU A 203 1.35 10.22 -10.29
N VAL A 204 2.10 10.68 -9.28
CA VAL A 204 2.62 9.84 -8.21
C VAL A 204 1.78 10.06 -6.97
N CYS A 205 1.03 9.03 -6.59
CA CYS A 205 0.21 9.00 -5.38
C CYS A 205 0.60 7.76 -4.59
N SER A 206 1.45 7.92 -3.57
CA SER A 206 1.87 6.75 -2.78
C SER A 206 0.72 6.16 -1.96
N ASN A 207 0.92 4.98 -1.39
CA ASN A 207 -0.05 4.41 -0.47
C ASN A 207 -0.22 5.30 0.77
N GLY A 208 -1.44 5.31 1.30
CA GLY A 208 -1.76 5.97 2.56
C GLY A 208 -1.91 4.99 3.72
N VAL A 209 -2.18 5.55 4.89
CA VAL A 209 -2.54 4.83 6.11
C VAL A 209 -4.04 4.91 6.32
N ASP A 210 -4.64 3.79 6.70
CA ASP A 210 -6.06 3.74 7.07
C ASP A 210 -6.25 4.27 8.49
N THR A 211 -6.34 5.59 8.58
CA THR A 211 -6.55 6.34 9.82
C THR A 211 -7.90 6.07 10.49
N ASP A 212 -8.87 5.47 9.79
CA ASP A 212 -10.19 5.13 10.33
C ASP A 212 -10.15 3.80 11.10
N SER A 213 -9.44 2.80 10.56
CA SER A 213 -9.21 1.51 11.24
C SER A 213 -8.19 1.60 12.37
N MET A 214 -7.21 2.50 12.23
CA MET A 214 -6.18 2.77 13.24
C MET A 214 -6.75 3.76 14.25
N ILE A 215 -7.58 3.24 15.16
CA ILE A 215 -8.26 4.02 16.18
C ILE A 215 -7.20 4.70 17.06
N TYR A 216 -7.21 6.02 17.03
CA TYR A 216 -6.32 6.83 17.87
C TYR A 216 -6.74 6.73 19.33
N GLU A 217 -5.84 6.25 20.17
CA GLU A 217 -5.99 6.29 21.62
C GLU A 217 -4.74 6.94 22.21
N LEU A 218 -4.93 7.89 23.13
CA LEU A 218 -3.79 8.47 23.83
C LEU A 218 -3.10 7.37 24.67
N PRO A 219 -1.77 7.25 24.59
CA PRO A 219 -1.03 6.29 25.41
C PRO A 219 -1.32 6.53 26.87
N LYS A 220 -1.73 5.49 27.59
CA LYS A 220 -1.78 5.54 29.06
C LYS A 220 -0.36 5.48 29.63
N LYS A 221 -0.22 5.81 30.91
CA LYS A 221 1.02 5.50 31.64
C LYS A 221 1.27 4.01 31.58
N SER A 222 2.30 3.63 30.84
CA SER A 222 2.63 2.25 30.49
C SER A 222 4.14 2.10 30.42
N LYS A 223 4.62 0.87 30.60
CA LYS A 223 6.01 0.49 30.35
C LYS A 223 6.11 -0.51 29.19
N GLN A 224 5.04 -0.67 28.43
CA GLN A 224 5.01 -1.52 27.25
C GLN A 224 5.47 -0.73 26.02
N LEU A 225 6.44 -1.24 25.30
CA LEU A 225 6.92 -0.77 24.02
C LEU A 225 6.52 -1.77 22.95
N VAL A 226 6.23 -1.30 21.74
CA VAL A 226 5.82 -2.19 20.65
C VAL A 226 6.73 -2.04 19.44
N PHE A 227 6.94 -3.15 18.74
CA PHE A 227 7.51 -3.16 17.40
C PHE A 227 6.54 -3.89 16.48
N ILE A 228 6.07 -3.24 15.42
CA ILE A 228 5.20 -3.85 14.42
C ILE A 228 6.02 -4.14 13.17
N GLY A 229 6.05 -5.40 12.73
CA GLY A 229 6.67 -5.76 11.47
C GLY A 229 6.75 -7.24 11.19
N ASN A 230 6.75 -7.59 9.89
CA ASN A 230 7.03 -8.95 9.44
C ASN A 230 8.53 -9.25 9.59
N LEU A 231 8.90 -10.11 10.55
CA LEU A 231 10.27 -10.51 10.87
C LEU A 231 10.83 -11.54 9.88
N PHE A 232 10.10 -11.88 8.81
CA PHE A 232 10.70 -12.56 7.66
C PHE A 232 11.60 -11.62 6.85
N SER A 233 11.39 -10.31 6.97
CA SER A 233 12.31 -9.29 6.45
C SER A 233 13.57 -9.26 7.32
N VAL A 234 14.73 -9.31 6.67
CA VAL A 234 16.03 -9.22 7.32
C VAL A 234 16.17 -7.90 8.08
N GLN A 235 15.69 -6.79 7.51
CA GLN A 235 15.75 -5.46 8.13
C GLN A 235 14.91 -5.39 9.40
N ASN A 236 13.69 -5.94 9.38
CA ASN A 236 12.83 -5.95 10.56
C ASN A 236 13.38 -6.87 11.66
N LEU A 237 13.87 -8.06 11.29
CA LEU A 237 14.46 -8.99 12.24
C LEU A 237 15.70 -8.40 12.93
N ASP A 238 16.58 -7.77 12.14
CA ASP A 238 17.75 -7.08 12.64
C ASP A 238 17.40 -5.96 13.62
N ALA A 239 16.46 -5.09 13.23
CA ALA A 239 16.02 -3.96 14.05
C ALA A 239 15.47 -4.40 15.43
N ALA A 240 14.55 -5.37 15.41
CA ALA A 240 13.93 -5.88 16.63
C ALA A 240 14.95 -6.60 17.53
N LEU A 241 15.85 -7.39 16.94
CA LEU A 241 16.87 -8.13 17.69
C LEU A 241 17.94 -7.19 18.27
N TRP A 242 18.35 -6.16 17.52
CA TRP A 242 19.28 -5.15 18.01
C TRP A 242 18.70 -4.40 19.20
N PHE A 243 17.44 -3.96 19.11
CA PHE A 243 16.77 -3.28 20.23
C PHE A 243 16.67 -4.19 21.46
N SER A 244 16.26 -5.44 21.24
CA SER A 244 16.14 -6.45 22.29
C SER A 244 17.46 -6.69 23.02
N ASN A 245 18.59 -6.80 22.31
CA ASN A 245 19.87 -7.12 22.95
C ASN A 245 20.56 -5.91 23.59
N ASN A 246 20.41 -4.71 23.01
CA ASN A 246 21.23 -3.56 23.40
C ASN A 246 20.47 -2.55 24.28
N ILE A 247 19.15 -2.46 24.16
CA ILE A 247 18.35 -1.43 24.84
C ILE A 247 17.54 -2.02 25.99
N MET A 248 16.92 -3.19 25.80
CA MET A 248 16.11 -3.80 26.87
C MET A 248 16.89 -4.05 28.17
N PRO A 249 18.11 -4.61 28.16
CA PRO A 249 18.88 -4.80 29.40
C PRO A 249 19.18 -3.50 30.15
N LEU A 250 19.28 -2.37 29.44
CA LEU A 250 19.45 -1.06 30.04
C LEU A 250 18.14 -0.53 30.62
N LEU A 251 17.04 -0.59 29.84
CA LEU A 251 15.71 -0.16 30.28
C LEU A 251 15.23 -0.92 31.53
N ARG A 252 15.50 -2.23 31.62
CA ARG A 252 15.09 -3.07 32.76
C ARG A 252 15.70 -2.62 34.09
N ARG A 253 16.83 -1.89 34.08
CA ARG A 253 17.41 -1.27 35.28
C ARG A 253 16.54 -0.14 35.86
N HIS A 254 15.63 0.40 35.06
CA HIS A 254 14.71 1.49 35.43
C HIS A 254 13.27 0.99 35.65
N GLY A 255 13.08 -0.33 35.72
CA GLY A 255 11.84 -1.00 36.09
C GLY A 255 11.31 -1.93 35.00
N ASP A 256 10.07 -2.39 35.18
CA ASP A 256 9.53 -3.51 34.39
C ASP A 256 9.05 -3.14 32.97
N PHE A 257 9.95 -2.61 32.14
CA PHE A 257 9.69 -2.39 30.73
C PHE A 257 9.50 -3.72 30.00
N THR A 258 8.55 -3.73 29.08
CA THR A 258 8.25 -4.87 28.19
C THR A 258 8.34 -4.41 26.74
N PHE A 259 9.02 -5.16 25.89
CA PHE A 259 9.09 -4.94 24.45
C PHE A 259 8.36 -6.05 23.72
N LYS A 260 7.15 -5.72 23.23
CA LYS A 260 6.29 -6.63 22.49
C LYS A 260 6.57 -6.50 20.99
N VAL A 261 7.09 -7.57 20.39
CA VAL A 261 7.35 -7.67 18.95
C VAL A 261 6.15 -8.35 18.28
N ILE A 262 5.46 -7.56 17.45
CA ILE A 262 4.20 -7.90 16.79
C ILE A 262 4.46 -8.21 15.31
N GLY A 263 4.23 -9.46 14.93
CA GLY A 263 4.32 -9.88 13.54
C GLY A 263 4.93 -11.27 13.33
N ARG A 264 4.78 -11.76 12.11
CA ARG A 264 5.22 -13.10 11.69
C ARG A 264 6.73 -13.25 11.85
N ILE A 265 7.16 -14.37 12.42
CA ILE A 265 8.57 -14.75 12.62
C ILE A 265 8.74 -16.24 12.36
N LYS A 266 9.89 -16.63 11.80
CA LYS A 266 10.22 -18.05 11.57
C LYS A 266 10.59 -18.69 12.90
N ASP A 267 10.22 -19.94 13.12
CA ASP A 267 10.46 -20.60 14.41
C ASP A 267 11.95 -20.64 14.78
N LYS A 268 12.83 -20.86 13.79
CA LYS A 268 14.29 -20.81 13.98
C LYS A 268 14.81 -19.45 14.46
N ASP A 269 14.12 -18.36 14.10
CA ASP A 269 14.53 -17.00 14.46
C ASP A 269 13.97 -16.59 15.83
N ARG A 270 12.91 -17.25 16.33
CA ARG A 270 12.35 -16.99 17.67
C ARG A 270 13.38 -17.26 18.79
N GLN A 271 14.17 -18.31 18.63
CA GLN A 271 15.20 -18.70 19.61
C GLN A 271 16.23 -17.59 19.86
N LYS A 272 16.45 -16.68 18.89
CA LYS A 272 17.38 -15.55 19.03
C LYS A 272 16.94 -14.52 20.06
N PHE A 273 15.66 -14.49 20.42
CA PHE A 273 15.11 -13.61 21.45
C PHE A 273 14.98 -14.31 22.81
N SER A 274 15.26 -15.61 22.87
CA SER A 274 15.12 -16.39 24.10
C SER A 274 16.11 -15.94 25.16
N GLY A 275 15.64 -15.77 26.40
CA GLY A 275 16.47 -15.36 27.54
C GLY A 275 16.70 -13.85 27.66
N ILE A 276 16.16 -13.03 26.75
CA ILE A 276 16.19 -11.57 26.87
C ILE A 276 15.02 -11.12 27.76
N ASP A 277 15.31 -10.62 28.96
CA ASP A 277 14.30 -10.18 29.92
C ASP A 277 13.43 -9.05 29.36
N GLY A 278 12.12 -9.15 29.60
CA GLY A 278 11.11 -8.20 29.14
C GLY A 278 10.80 -8.24 27.64
N VAL A 279 11.29 -9.19 26.85
CA VAL A 279 10.96 -9.28 25.41
C VAL A 279 9.88 -10.33 25.14
N VAL A 280 8.82 -9.95 24.42
CA VAL A 280 7.67 -10.82 24.11
C VAL A 280 7.44 -10.88 22.60
N LEU A 281 7.44 -12.10 22.04
CA LEU A 281 7.14 -12.34 20.63
C LEU A 281 5.71 -12.86 20.46
N THR A 282 4.84 -12.09 19.81
CA THR A 282 3.44 -12.52 19.59
C THR A 282 3.31 -13.48 18.40
N GLY A 283 4.06 -13.27 17.33
CA GLY A 283 3.87 -13.98 16.06
C GLY A 283 2.79 -13.34 15.18
N ALA A 284 2.11 -14.14 14.38
CA ALA A 284 0.95 -13.65 13.61
C ALA A 284 -0.21 -13.37 14.57
N VAL A 285 -0.89 -12.24 14.38
CA VAL A 285 -2.00 -11.80 15.23
C VAL A 285 -3.18 -11.38 14.36
N ASP A 286 -4.39 -11.51 14.88
CA ASP A 286 -5.61 -11.14 14.15
C ASP A 286 -5.78 -9.63 14.05
N SER A 287 -5.34 -8.88 15.08
CA SER A 287 -5.41 -7.42 15.12
C SER A 287 -4.14 -6.82 15.71
N VAL A 288 -3.37 -6.16 14.84
CA VAL A 288 -2.20 -5.36 15.25
C VAL A 288 -2.63 -4.20 16.14
N VAL A 289 -3.78 -3.58 15.85
CA VAL A 289 -4.37 -2.49 16.64
C VAL A 289 -4.62 -2.93 18.09
N ALA A 290 -5.24 -4.10 18.26
CA ALA A 290 -5.53 -4.64 19.59
C ALA A 290 -4.25 -4.96 20.37
N GLU A 291 -3.23 -5.53 19.70
CA GLU A 291 -1.96 -5.90 20.35
C GLU A 291 -1.08 -4.70 20.71
N ALA A 292 -1.18 -3.62 19.92
CA ALA A 292 -0.44 -2.38 20.13
C ALA A 292 -1.10 -1.43 21.15
N ARG A 293 -2.36 -1.70 21.54
CA ARG A 293 -3.10 -0.90 22.52
C ARG A 293 -2.33 -0.78 23.85
N ASP A 294 -2.52 0.37 24.51
CA ASP A 294 -1.92 0.71 25.81
C ASP A 294 -0.37 0.69 25.84
N ALA A 295 0.30 0.61 24.69
CA ALA A 295 1.73 0.80 24.61
C ALA A 295 2.10 2.27 24.90
N LEU A 296 3.26 2.47 25.52
CA LEU A 296 3.87 3.79 25.74
C LEU A 296 4.36 4.40 24.41
N ALA A 297 5.01 3.58 23.58
CA ALA A 297 5.64 4.04 22.34
C ALA A 297 5.84 2.89 21.34
N GLY A 298 5.89 3.23 20.07
CA GLY A 298 6.28 2.34 18.97
C GLY A 298 7.75 2.55 18.60
N ILE A 299 8.50 1.44 18.46
CA ILE A 299 9.93 1.45 18.20
C ILE A 299 10.23 1.08 16.74
N CYS A 300 11.03 1.90 16.07
CA CYS A 300 11.58 1.64 14.73
C CYS A 300 13.10 1.82 14.74
N SER A 301 13.80 0.84 15.32
CA SER A 301 15.27 0.80 15.43
C SER A 301 15.96 0.28 14.16
N VAL A 302 15.43 0.61 12.98
CA VAL A 302 16.01 0.11 11.72
C VAL A 302 17.40 0.71 11.50
N ARG A 303 18.37 -0.14 11.17
CA ARG A 303 19.76 0.26 10.90
C ARG A 303 20.11 0.13 9.42
N LEU A 304 19.26 -0.57 8.69
CA LEU A 304 19.39 -0.89 7.28
C LEU A 304 18.01 -0.70 6.65
N GLY A 305 17.88 0.26 5.74
CA GLY A 305 16.60 0.54 5.09
C GLY A 305 16.70 1.75 4.18
N ALA A 306 15.83 1.80 3.17
CA ALA A 306 15.62 2.97 2.34
C ALA A 306 14.11 3.12 2.12
N GLY A 307 13.64 4.37 2.08
CA GLY A 307 12.23 4.70 1.89
C GLY A 307 11.39 4.66 3.16
N VAL A 308 10.12 5.06 3.00
CA VAL A 308 9.16 5.24 4.08
C VAL A 308 8.99 3.96 4.92
N GLN A 309 9.22 4.09 6.22
CA GLN A 309 8.97 3.02 7.19
C GLN A 309 7.49 3.04 7.60
N ASN A 310 6.64 2.27 6.92
CA ASN A 310 5.19 2.24 7.20
C ASN A 310 4.85 2.01 8.68
N LYS A 311 5.65 1.20 9.40
CA LYS A 311 5.45 0.96 10.84
C LYS A 311 5.48 2.25 11.68
N ILE A 312 6.29 3.24 11.30
CA ILE A 312 6.34 4.54 11.97
C ILE A 312 5.00 5.26 11.81
N LEU A 313 4.46 5.25 10.59
CA LEU A 313 3.16 5.85 10.30
C LEU A 313 2.02 5.10 10.99
N GLU A 314 2.11 3.77 11.11
CA GLU A 314 1.16 2.95 11.88
C GLU A 314 1.18 3.32 13.37
N TYR A 315 2.36 3.48 13.98
CA TYR A 315 2.48 3.93 15.38
C TYR A 315 1.82 5.29 15.58
N MET A 316 2.18 6.26 14.74
CA MET A 316 1.63 7.61 14.79
C MET A 316 0.12 7.62 14.57
N ALA A 317 -0.40 6.79 13.65
CA ALA A 317 -1.84 6.65 13.43
C ALA A 317 -2.56 6.08 14.66
N LEU A 318 -1.97 5.10 15.34
CA LEU A 318 -2.52 4.54 16.58
C LEU A 318 -2.45 5.51 17.78
N GLY A 319 -1.76 6.65 17.63
CA GLY A 319 -1.52 7.59 18.71
C GLY A 319 -0.30 7.23 19.56
N LEU A 320 0.53 6.28 19.14
CA LEU A 320 1.77 5.95 19.84
C LEU A 320 2.87 6.94 19.40
N PRO A 321 3.58 7.60 20.34
CA PRO A 321 4.86 8.22 20.05
C PRO A 321 5.76 7.23 19.33
N ALA A 322 6.22 7.62 18.14
CA ALA A 322 7.16 6.83 17.39
C ALA A 322 8.59 7.24 17.78
N ILE A 323 9.41 6.25 18.12
CA ILE A 323 10.85 6.41 18.38
C ILE A 323 11.60 5.67 17.28
N THR A 324 12.42 6.37 16.52
CA THR A 324 13.14 5.82 15.37
C THR A 324 14.62 6.15 15.40
N SER A 325 15.43 5.41 14.63
CA SER A 325 16.76 5.88 14.25
C SER A 325 16.69 6.97 13.20
N SER A 326 17.79 7.72 13.01
CA SER A 326 17.92 8.66 11.89
C SER A 326 17.69 7.97 10.55
N VAL A 327 18.15 6.72 10.41
CA VAL A 327 17.94 5.90 9.20
C VAL A 327 16.46 5.60 9.00
N GLY A 328 15.71 5.29 10.06
CA GLY A 328 14.27 5.02 9.95
C GLY A 328 13.43 6.26 9.65
N LEU A 329 13.95 7.45 9.95
CA LEU A 329 13.34 8.72 9.57
C LEU A 329 13.53 9.03 8.07
N GLU A 330 14.52 8.42 7.40
CA GLU A 330 14.77 8.65 5.97
C GLU A 330 13.52 8.33 5.14
N GLY A 331 13.01 9.33 4.42
CA GLY A 331 11.77 9.23 3.64
C GLY A 331 10.52 9.78 4.34
N LEU A 332 10.64 10.25 5.58
CA LEU A 332 9.59 10.99 6.29
C LEU A 332 10.02 12.44 6.52
N GLU A 333 9.09 13.36 6.32
CA GLU A 333 9.25 14.79 6.65
C GLU A 333 8.78 15.12 8.08
N ALA A 334 8.58 14.11 8.93
CA ALA A 334 8.22 14.30 10.33
C ALA A 334 9.34 15.02 11.08
N LYS A 335 9.01 16.03 11.89
CA LYS A 335 10.01 16.84 12.59
C LYS A 335 10.44 16.15 13.89
N PRO A 336 11.75 15.88 14.10
CA PRO A 336 12.28 15.40 15.36
C PRO A 336 11.87 16.29 16.55
N ASP A 337 11.65 15.68 17.70
CA ASP A 337 11.24 16.31 18.98
C ASP A 337 9.89 17.03 18.95
N LYS A 338 9.17 16.91 17.84
CA LYS A 338 7.85 17.50 17.64
C LYS A 338 6.82 16.45 17.24
N ASP A 339 7.04 15.79 16.11
CA ASP A 339 6.12 14.82 15.52
C ASP A 339 6.58 13.37 15.80
N ILE A 340 7.89 13.19 16.00
CA ILE A 340 8.59 11.92 16.18
C ILE A 340 9.81 12.12 17.08
N LEU A 341 10.28 11.06 17.75
CA LEU A 341 11.53 11.09 18.52
C LEU A 341 12.61 10.28 17.81
N VAL A 342 13.85 10.76 17.87
CA VAL A 342 15.00 10.14 17.18
C VAL A 342 16.05 9.73 18.18
N ALA A 343 16.54 8.49 18.08
CA ALA A 343 17.63 7.95 18.87
C ALA A 343 18.47 6.99 18.02
N ASN A 344 19.79 7.07 18.13
CA ASN A 344 20.76 6.29 17.34
C ASN A 344 21.61 5.37 18.22
N ALA A 345 21.89 5.76 19.46
CA ALA A 345 22.64 4.95 20.42
C ALA A 345 21.72 4.31 21.49
N PRO A 346 22.08 3.16 22.08
CA PRO A 346 21.27 2.51 23.10
C PRO A 346 20.88 3.42 24.28
N GLU A 347 21.81 4.25 24.74
CA GLU A 347 21.60 5.20 25.85
C GLU A 347 20.59 6.29 25.48
N GLU A 348 20.63 6.78 24.23
CA GLU A 348 19.67 7.75 23.71
C GLU A 348 18.25 7.17 23.67
N TYR A 349 18.10 5.90 23.25
CA TYR A 349 16.80 5.22 23.29
C TYR A 349 16.29 5.13 24.72
N VAL A 350 17.14 4.75 25.67
CA VAL A 350 16.77 4.67 27.10
C VAL A 350 16.29 6.03 27.59
N GLU A 351 17.06 7.10 27.33
CA GLU A 351 16.70 8.45 27.76
C GLU A 351 15.34 8.91 27.22
N VAL A 352 15.12 8.74 25.90
CA VAL A 352 13.86 9.11 25.25
C VAL A 352 12.67 8.29 25.77
N ILE A 353 12.86 7.00 26.05
CA ILE A 353 11.79 6.15 26.58
C ILE A 353 11.46 6.54 28.03
N LEU A 354 12.48 6.82 28.84
CA LEU A 354 12.28 7.25 30.22
C LEU A 354 11.64 8.64 30.31
N SER A 355 11.97 9.56 29.40
CA SER A 355 11.33 10.88 29.35
C SER A 355 9.84 10.77 29.05
N LEU A 356 9.44 9.93 28.08
CA LEU A 356 8.03 9.63 27.82
C LEU A 356 7.34 8.97 29.02
N ALA A 357 7.98 7.98 29.65
CA ALA A 357 7.40 7.27 30.78
C ALA A 357 7.17 8.19 32.01
N LYS A 358 8.00 9.23 32.16
CA LYS A 358 7.93 10.19 33.27
C LYS A 358 7.02 11.38 32.98
N ASP A 359 7.05 11.90 31.75
CA ASP A 359 6.33 13.10 31.32
C ASP A 359 5.16 12.75 30.39
N TYR A 360 3.96 12.75 30.98
CA TYR A 360 2.72 12.48 30.26
C TYR A 360 2.36 13.59 29.26
N GLU A 361 2.71 14.85 29.53
CA GLU A 361 2.42 15.96 28.62
C GLU A 361 3.33 15.91 27.39
N LEU A 362 4.60 15.54 27.56
CA LEU A 362 5.48 15.23 26.45
C LEU A 362 4.92 14.09 25.59
N THR A 363 4.50 12.98 26.24
CA THR A 363 3.90 11.82 25.56
C THR A 363 2.68 12.22 24.73
N LYS A 364 1.74 12.95 25.34
CA LYS A 364 0.53 13.46 24.68
C LYS A 364 0.86 14.38 23.52
N LYS A 365 1.84 15.27 23.67
CA LYS A 365 2.27 16.22 22.64
C LYS A 365 2.84 15.50 21.41
N ILE A 366 3.79 14.57 21.61
CA ILE A 366 4.39 13.80 20.51
C ILE A 366 3.34 12.91 19.83
N SER A 367 2.51 12.22 20.63
CA SER A 367 1.38 11.41 20.13
C SER A 367 0.44 12.21 19.22
N THR A 368 -0.05 13.36 19.70
CA THR A 368 -1.01 14.19 18.98
C THR A 368 -0.40 14.76 17.69
N ASN A 369 0.85 15.23 17.75
CA ASN A 369 1.56 15.76 16.59
C ASN A 369 1.85 14.68 15.54
N GLY A 370 2.30 13.50 15.97
CA GLY A 370 2.51 12.35 15.09
C GLY A 370 1.23 11.93 14.37
N ARG A 371 0.10 11.83 15.09
CA ARG A 371 -1.20 11.55 14.49
C ARG A 371 -1.58 12.61 13.45
N LYS A 372 -1.45 13.90 13.80
CA LYS A 372 -1.73 15.01 12.89
C LYS A 372 -0.84 14.97 11.64
N TYR A 373 0.44 14.64 11.79
CA TYR A 373 1.37 14.45 10.68
C TYR A 373 0.87 13.36 9.72
N VAL A 374 0.46 12.20 10.23
CA VAL A 374 -0.11 11.13 9.40
C VAL A 374 -1.39 11.58 8.71
N GLU A 375 -2.35 12.14 9.44
CA GLU A 375 -3.62 12.58 8.86
C GLU A 375 -3.42 13.60 7.73
N THR A 376 -2.49 14.54 7.93
CA THR A 376 -2.20 15.62 6.98
C THR A 376 -1.46 15.11 5.74
N TYR A 377 -0.44 14.26 5.90
CA TYR A 377 0.51 13.96 4.81
C TYR A 377 0.47 12.53 4.29
N HIS A 378 -0.07 11.58 5.08
CA HIS A 378 0.01 10.14 4.80
C HIS A 378 -1.31 9.39 4.90
N SER A 379 -2.43 10.03 5.22
CA SER A 379 -3.75 9.40 5.14
C SER A 379 -4.11 9.02 3.70
N TRP A 380 -4.95 8.01 3.51
CA TRP A 380 -5.47 7.70 2.16
C TRP A 380 -6.11 8.92 1.50
N GLN A 381 -6.84 9.72 2.25
CA GLN A 381 -7.41 10.97 1.77
C GLN A 381 -6.34 11.92 1.23
N SER A 382 -5.30 12.24 2.01
CA SER A 382 -4.28 13.19 1.57
C SER A 382 -3.43 12.65 0.42
N ARG A 383 -3.11 11.35 0.43
CA ARG A 383 -2.33 10.72 -0.65
C ARG A 383 -3.09 10.57 -1.95
N MET A 384 -4.41 10.39 -1.91
CA MET A 384 -5.25 10.26 -3.10
C MET A 384 -5.81 11.60 -3.60
N ALA A 385 -5.81 12.66 -2.78
CA ALA A 385 -6.34 13.98 -3.17
C ALA A 385 -5.83 14.48 -4.54
N PRO A 386 -4.53 14.41 -4.88
CA PRO A 386 -4.06 14.85 -6.21
C PRO A 386 -4.69 14.06 -7.37
N ALA A 387 -4.96 12.76 -7.17
CA ALA A 387 -5.61 11.92 -8.18
C ALA A 387 -7.09 12.30 -8.32
N ILE A 388 -7.81 12.48 -7.20
CA ILE A 388 -9.22 12.87 -7.21
C ILE A 388 -9.41 14.24 -7.87
N ASP A 389 -8.57 15.22 -7.52
CA ASP A 389 -8.58 16.55 -8.11
C ASP A 389 -8.34 16.52 -9.61
N MET A 390 -7.36 15.71 -10.06
CA MET A 390 -7.04 15.57 -11.48
C MET A 390 -8.18 14.91 -12.26
N ILE A 391 -8.78 13.85 -11.70
CA ILE A 391 -9.97 13.20 -12.28
C ILE A 391 -11.09 14.22 -12.43
N GLY A 392 -11.38 15.00 -11.38
CA GLY A 392 -12.42 16.03 -11.42
C GLY A 392 -12.16 17.11 -12.45
N LYS A 393 -10.91 17.59 -12.58
CA LYS A 393 -10.52 18.58 -13.61
C LYS A 393 -10.72 18.05 -15.02
N ILE A 394 -10.28 16.83 -15.31
CA ILE A 394 -10.41 16.21 -16.63
C ILE A 394 -11.89 15.98 -17.00
N LEU A 395 -12.69 15.50 -16.05
CA LEU A 395 -14.12 15.28 -16.27
C LEU A 395 -14.88 16.58 -16.54
N LYS A 396 -14.57 17.66 -15.80
CA LYS A 396 -15.16 18.99 -16.04
C LYS A 396 -14.75 19.57 -17.40
N GLY A 397 -13.45 19.55 -17.73
CA GLY A 397 -12.96 20.09 -18.99
C GLY A 397 -13.52 19.39 -20.23
N LYS A 398 -13.73 18.06 -20.18
CA LYS A 398 -14.36 17.32 -21.29
C LYS A 398 -15.85 17.57 -21.45
N LYS A 399 -16.54 18.09 -20.41
CA LYS A 399 -17.94 18.53 -20.53
C LYS A 399 -18.06 19.90 -21.17
N GLU A 400 -17.14 20.81 -20.88
CA GLU A 400 -17.14 22.16 -21.46
C GLU A 400 -16.81 22.17 -22.96
N LEU A 401 -16.17 21.11 -23.47
CA LEU A 401 -15.85 20.91 -24.88
C LEU A 401 -16.95 20.19 -25.69
N LYS A 402 -17.99 19.67 -25.04
CA LYS A 402 -19.13 19.01 -25.67
C LYS A 402 -20.34 19.93 -25.66
#